data_AF-A0A2J6Q841-F1
#
_entry.id   AF-A0A2J6Q841-F1
#
_cell.length_a   1.000
_cell.length_b   1.000
_cell.length_c   1.000
_cell.angle_alpha   90.00
_cell.angle_beta   90.00
_cell.angle_gamma   90.00
#
_symmetry.space_group_name_H-M   'P 1'
#
loop_
_entity.id
_entity.type
_entity.pdbx_description
1 polymer ?
#
loop_
_entity_poly.entity_id
_entity_poly.type
_entity_poly.pdbx_seq_one_letter_code
_entity_poly.pdbx_strand_id
1 'polypeptide(L)'
;MGLSQLPSFVETPVYVDKHRQAQNEKMIYKHLDSIKTTHPGMKGIRLLRNEFQLPGKTGPHECLIHEPLGLTAKEIRQMSEGEKVSVEILKPMINELLTTLDFLHTEARVVHT
;
A
#
# COMPACT_ATOMS: atom_id res chain seq x y z
N MET A 1 9.66 34.48 -12.61
CA MET A 1 8.52 33.62 -13.01
C MET A 1 9.07 32.51 -13.89
N GLY A 2 8.79 31.26 -13.55
CA GLY A 2 9.01 30.11 -14.45
C GLY A 2 10.28 29.29 -14.21
N LEU A 3 10.50 28.79 -12.99
CA LEU A 3 11.25 27.53 -12.86
C LEU A 3 10.34 26.42 -13.38
N SER A 4 10.63 25.98 -14.60
CA SER A 4 10.04 24.80 -15.22
C SER A 4 10.11 23.62 -14.25
N GLN A 5 8.95 23.12 -13.85
CA GLN A 5 8.82 21.88 -13.12
C GLN A 5 9.46 20.77 -13.98
N LEU A 6 10.58 20.25 -13.51
CA LEU A 6 11.12 18.99 -14.01
C LEU A 6 10.09 17.91 -13.69
N PRO A 7 9.75 17.01 -14.63
CA PRO A 7 8.90 15.88 -14.32
C PRO A 7 9.58 15.07 -13.22
N SER A 8 8.93 14.98 -12.06
CA SER A 8 9.33 14.05 -11.02
C SER A 8 9.20 12.64 -11.59
N PHE A 9 10.32 12.05 -12.01
CA PHE A 9 10.39 10.61 -12.28
C PHE A 9 10.17 9.92 -10.93
N VAL A 10 8.91 9.64 -10.60
CA VAL A 10 8.58 8.72 -9.52
C VAL A 10 8.65 7.35 -10.17
N GLU A 11 9.74 6.62 -9.89
CA GLU A 11 9.84 5.18 -10.15
C GLU A 11 8.71 4.50 -9.36
N THR A 12 7.52 4.48 -9.96
CA THR A 12 6.35 3.93 -9.31
C THR A 12 6.33 2.46 -9.64
N PRO A 13 6.51 1.56 -8.66
CA PRO A 13 6.49 0.13 -8.94
C PRO A 13 5.09 -0.23 -9.49
N VAL A 14 5.06 -0.61 -10.76
CA VAL A 14 3.85 -1.13 -11.41
C VAL A 14 3.74 -2.59 -11.00
N TYR A 15 2.71 -2.92 -10.21
CA TYR A 15 2.37 -4.30 -9.91
C TYR A 15 1.39 -4.79 -10.96
N VAL A 16 1.81 -5.79 -11.73
CA VAL A 16 0.93 -6.52 -12.65
C VAL A 16 0.46 -7.76 -11.92
N ASP A 17 -0.77 -7.72 -11.44
CA ASP A 17 -1.37 -8.85 -10.76
C ASP A 17 -2.21 -9.69 -11.75
N LYS A 18 -2.49 -10.95 -11.40
CA LYS A 18 -3.41 -11.79 -12.15
C LYS A 18 -4.76 -11.08 -12.22
N HIS A 19 -5.38 -11.09 -13.40
CA HIS A 19 -6.59 -10.32 -13.70
C HIS A 19 -7.66 -10.35 -12.60
N ARG A 20 -7.95 -11.51 -11.98
CA ARG A 20 -8.94 -11.62 -10.90
C ARG A 20 -8.50 -10.99 -9.58
N GLN A 21 -7.22 -11.13 -9.22
CA GLN A 21 -6.69 -10.63 -7.96
C GLN A 21 -6.59 -9.09 -8.02
N ALA A 22 -6.09 -8.54 -9.14
CA ALA A 22 -6.07 -7.11 -9.40
C ALA A 22 -7.48 -6.47 -9.32
N GLN A 23 -8.49 -7.15 -9.88
CA GLN A 23 -9.88 -6.68 -9.81
C GLN A 23 -10.43 -6.67 -8.38
N ASN A 24 -10.15 -7.72 -7.61
CA ASN A 24 -10.56 -7.77 -6.21
C ASN A 24 -9.88 -6.65 -5.41
N GLU A 25 -8.56 -6.47 -5.56
CA GLU A 25 -7.79 -5.43 -4.88
C GLU A 25 -8.31 -4.03 -5.23
N LYS A 26 -8.58 -3.78 -6.51
CA LYS A 26 -9.23 -2.54 -6.98
C LYS A 26 -10.59 -2.29 -6.34
N MET A 27 -11.43 -3.32 -6.17
CA MET A 27 -12.72 -3.18 -5.47
C MET A 27 -12.52 -2.81 -3.99
N ILE A 28 -11.50 -3.39 -3.34
CA ILE A 28 -11.15 -3.04 -1.95
C ILE A 28 -10.71 -1.59 -1.84
N TYR A 29 -9.84 -1.09 -2.73
CA TYR A 29 -9.44 0.33 -2.69
C TYR A 29 -10.63 1.27 -2.89
N LYS A 30 -11.53 0.98 -3.84
CA LYS A 30 -12.75 1.78 -4.03
C LYS A 30 -13.66 1.78 -2.81
N HIS A 31 -13.76 0.65 -2.13
CA HIS A 31 -14.48 0.54 -0.86
C HIS A 31 -13.83 1.39 0.22
N LEU A 32 -12.51 1.29 0.40
CA LEU A 32 -11.76 2.07 1.38
C LEU A 32 -11.89 3.58 1.15
N ASP A 33 -11.79 4.04 -0.10
CA ASP A 33 -11.94 5.46 -0.46
C ASP A 33 -13.35 6.01 -0.20
N SER A 34 -14.37 5.14 -0.16
CA SER A 34 -15.75 5.54 0.10
C SER A 34 -16.03 5.81 1.60
N ILE A 35 -15.16 5.31 2.48
CA ILE A 35 -15.33 5.41 3.94
C ILE A 35 -14.89 6.79 4.41
N LYS A 36 -15.82 7.54 5.00
CA LYS A 36 -15.52 8.81 5.68
C LYS A 36 -15.23 8.51 7.15
N THR A 37 -13.97 8.63 7.54
CA THR A 37 -13.54 8.34 8.90
C THR A 37 -12.49 9.33 9.42
N THR A 38 -12.39 9.46 10.74
CA THR A 38 -11.29 10.11 11.44
C THR A 38 -10.39 9.10 12.17
N HIS A 39 -10.64 7.80 11.98
CA HIS A 39 -9.89 6.74 12.63
C HIS A 39 -8.40 6.82 12.26
N PRO A 40 -7.47 6.84 13.23
CA PRO A 40 -6.05 7.02 12.95
C PRO A 40 -5.48 5.90 12.07
N GLY A 41 -6.04 4.69 12.17
CA GLY A 41 -5.65 3.52 11.39
C GLY A 41 -5.80 3.66 9.88
N MET A 42 -6.60 4.61 9.37
CA MET A 42 -6.64 4.89 7.93
C MET A 42 -5.23 5.22 7.42
N LYS A 43 -4.43 5.97 8.19
CA LYS A 43 -3.11 6.45 7.73
C LYS A 43 -2.12 5.33 7.40
N GLY A 44 -2.29 4.13 7.97
CA GLY A 44 -1.45 2.99 7.66
C GLY A 44 -1.91 2.18 6.43
N ILE A 45 -3.01 2.58 5.79
CA ILE A 45 -3.48 1.98 4.54
C ILE A 45 -2.68 2.55 3.38
N ARG A 46 -2.10 1.66 2.58
CA ARG A 46 -1.46 2.03 1.32
C ARG A 46 -2.50 2.60 0.35
N LEU A 47 -2.21 3.71 -0.30
CA LEU A 47 -3.13 4.33 -1.25
C LEU A 47 -2.90 3.85 -2.68
N LEU A 48 -3.99 3.58 -3.39
CA LEU A 48 -4.01 3.43 -4.84
C LEU A 48 -3.99 4.83 -5.48
N ARG A 49 -2.91 5.16 -6.19
CA ARG A 49 -2.73 6.46 -6.84
C ARG A 49 -3.36 6.52 -8.22
N ASN A 50 -3.28 5.43 -8.97
CA ASN A 50 -3.85 5.34 -10.31
C ASN A 50 -4.09 3.89 -10.73
N GLU A 51 -4.93 3.68 -11.73
CA GLU A 51 -5.25 2.38 -12.32
C GLU A 51 -5.32 2.52 -13.85
N PHE A 52 -4.79 1.54 -14.58
CA PHE A 52 -4.88 1.50 -16.04
C PHE A 52 -4.76 0.05 -16.54
N GLN A 53 -5.05 -0.14 -17.83
CA GLN A 53 -4.92 -1.44 -18.48
C GLN A 53 -3.86 -1.41 -19.57
N LEU A 54 -3.06 -2.47 -19.64
CA LEU A 54 -2.10 -2.70 -20.72
C LEU A 54 -2.50 -3.90 -21.58
N PRO A 55 -2.34 -3.84 -22.92
CA PRO A 55 -2.59 -5.00 -23.77
C PRO A 55 -1.58 -6.10 -23.48
N GLY A 56 -2.06 -7.33 -23.28
CA GLY A 56 -1.25 -8.52 -23.04
C GLY A 56 -1.56 -9.64 -24.01
N LYS A 57 -0.66 -10.63 -24.09
CA LYS A 57 -0.78 -11.78 -25.01
C LYS A 57 -2.03 -12.62 -24.77
N THR A 58 -2.53 -12.65 -23.54
CA THR A 58 -3.70 -13.43 -23.11
C THR A 58 -4.89 -12.55 -22.73
N GLY A 59 -4.88 -11.27 -23.15
CA GLY A 59 -5.86 -10.26 -22.75
C GLY A 59 -5.23 -9.08 -22.02
N PRO A 60 -6.01 -8.04 -21.68
CA PRO A 60 -5.52 -6.88 -20.96
C PRO A 60 -5.07 -7.24 -19.53
N HIS A 61 -4.02 -6.57 -19.07
CA HIS A 61 -3.52 -6.64 -17.71
C HIS A 61 -3.97 -5.40 -16.95
N GLU A 62 -4.64 -5.58 -15.81
CA GLU A 62 -4.91 -4.50 -14.88
C GLU A 62 -3.61 -4.12 -14.16
N CYS A 63 -3.29 -2.83 -14.15
CA CYS A 63 -2.09 -2.27 -13.54
C CYS A 63 -2.51 -1.29 -12.45
N LEU A 64 -2.07 -1.57 -11.22
CA LEU A 64 -2.36 -0.75 -10.04
C LEU A 64 -1.09 0.02 -9.63
N ILE A 65 -1.20 1.35 -9.61
CA ILE A 65 -0.12 2.27 -9.23
C ILE A 65 -0.34 2.67 -7.78
N HIS A 66 0.66 2.41 -6.95
CA HIS A 66 0.62 2.73 -5.54
C HIS A 66 1.73 3.71 -5.18
N GLU A 67 1.62 4.34 -4.01
CA GLU A 67 2.77 5.04 -3.45
C GLU A 67 3.96 4.09 -3.22
N PRO A 68 5.19 4.56 -3.49
CA PRO A 68 6.39 3.87 -3.03
C PRO A 68 6.34 3.72 -1.52
N LEU A 69 6.57 2.50 -1.04
CA LEU A 69 6.75 2.22 0.38
C LEU A 69 8.24 2.07 0.68
N GLY A 70 8.57 2.28 1.96
CA GLY A 70 9.92 2.01 2.45
C GLY A 70 10.20 0.52 2.61
N LEU A 71 11.14 0.22 3.49
CA LEU A 71 11.56 -1.14 3.78
C LEU A 71 10.41 -1.98 4.36
N THR A 72 10.32 -3.21 3.90
CA THR A 72 9.49 -4.24 4.53
C THR A 72 10.02 -4.58 5.92
N ALA A 73 9.16 -5.10 6.80
CA ALA A 73 9.57 -5.59 8.12
C ALA A 73 10.66 -6.69 8.02
N LYS A 74 10.68 -7.45 6.93
CA LYS A 74 11.71 -8.45 6.64
C LYS A 74 13.07 -7.79 6.38
N GLU A 75 13.11 -6.76 5.53
CA GLU A 75 14.34 -6.04 5.22
C GLU A 75 14.88 -5.32 6.45
N ILE A 76 14.01 -4.66 7.23
CA ILE A 76 14.38 -4.01 8.50
C ILE A 76 15.05 -5.04 9.44
N ARG A 77 14.46 -6.24 9.56
CA ARG A 77 15.05 -7.31 10.36
C ARG A 77 16.42 -7.72 9.84
N GLN A 78 16.55 -7.96 8.53
CA GLN A 78 17.81 -8.39 7.91
C GLN A 78 18.94 -7.35 8.04
N MET A 79 18.59 -6.07 8.09
CA MET A 79 19.54 -4.97 8.29
C MET A 79 19.92 -4.76 9.75
N SER A 80 19.19 -5.36 10.70
CA SER A 80 19.45 -5.21 12.13
C SER A 80 20.58 -6.15 12.58
N GLU A 81 21.40 -5.70 13.54
CA GLU A 81 22.49 -6.51 14.09
C GLU A 81 21.98 -7.86 14.62
N GLY A 82 22.54 -8.95 14.10
CA GLY A 82 22.12 -10.31 14.45
C GLY A 82 20.64 -10.62 14.15
N GLU A 83 20.03 -9.90 13.19
CA GLU A 83 18.60 -9.98 12.85
C GLU A 83 17.64 -9.63 14.00
N LYS A 84 18.12 -8.84 14.96
CA LYS A 84 17.32 -8.43 16.13
C LYS A 84 16.91 -6.97 16.01
N VAL A 85 15.64 -6.76 15.66
CA VAL A 85 15.04 -5.43 15.66
C VAL A 85 14.90 -4.96 17.11
N SER A 86 15.39 -3.76 17.40
CA SER A 86 15.34 -3.19 18.74
C SER A 86 13.88 -2.91 19.17
N VAL A 87 13.63 -2.86 20.48
CA VAL A 87 12.30 -2.63 21.04
C VAL A 87 11.78 -1.23 20.68
N GLU A 88 12.68 -0.27 20.57
CA GLU A 88 12.43 1.12 20.20
C GLU A 88 11.88 1.25 18.77
N ILE A 89 12.25 0.33 17.87
CA ILE A 89 11.72 0.26 16.49
C ILE A 89 10.47 -0.64 16.44
N LEU A 90 10.52 -1.78 17.12
CA LEU A 90 9.47 -2.79 17.02
C LEU A 90 8.14 -2.32 17.64
N LYS A 91 8.18 -1.64 18.79
CA LYS A 91 6.96 -1.14 19.46
C LYS A 91 6.13 -0.19 18.59
N PRO A 92 6.68 0.90 18.02
CA PRO A 92 5.89 1.78 17.16
C PRO A 92 5.38 1.08 15.90
N MET A 93 6.18 0.19 15.29
CA MET A 93 5.75 -0.59 14.12
C MET A 93 4.55 -1.49 14.43
N ILE A 94 4.56 -2.20 15.57
CA ILE A 94 3.44 -3.03 16.01
C ILE A 94 2.22 -2.17 16.32
N ASN A 95 2.40 -1.03 17.00
CA ASN A 95 1.28 -0.13 17.31
C ASN A 95 0.60 0.40 16.04
N GLU A 96 1.38 0.80 15.04
CA GLU A 96 0.84 1.26 13.76
C GLU A 96 0.11 0.14 13.01
N LEU A 97 0.69 -1.07 12.98
CA LEU A 97 0.05 -2.25 12.40
C LEU A 97 -1.29 -2.55 13.08
N LEU A 98 -1.32 -2.62 14.42
CA LEU A 98 -2.54 -2.93 15.17
C LEU A 98 -3.59 -1.84 15.00
N THR A 99 -3.20 -0.56 14.99
CA THR A 99 -4.11 0.56 14.77
C THR A 99 -4.72 0.51 13.36
N THR A 100 -3.93 0.11 12.36
CA THR A 100 -4.39 -0.06 10.98
C THR A 100 -5.33 -1.25 10.83
N LEU A 101 -5.03 -2.37 11.48
CA LEU A 101 -5.90 -3.54 11.51
C LEU A 101 -7.22 -3.27 12.23
N ASP A 102 -7.19 -2.49 13.30
CA ASP A 102 -8.40 -2.06 14.01
C ASP A 102 -9.34 -1.29 13.07
N PHE A 103 -8.81 -0.32 12.31
CA PHE A 103 -9.58 0.36 11.26
C PHE A 103 -10.16 -0.61 10.22
N LEU A 104 -9.31 -1.50 9.68
CA LEU A 104 -9.72 -2.44 8.64
C LEU A 104 -10.87 -3.33 9.10
N HIS A 105 -10.81 -3.82 10.33
CA HIS A 105 -11.79 -4.76 10.85
C HIS A 105 -13.06 -4.07 11.36
N THR A 106 -12.94 -2.95 12.08
CA THR A 106 -14.07 -2.33 12.78
C THR A 106 -14.90 -1.42 11.88
N GLU A 107 -14.25 -0.62 11.04
CA GLU A 107 -14.92 0.36 10.18
C GLU A 107 -15.00 -0.09 8.73
N ALA A 108 -13.88 -0.57 8.17
CA ALA A 108 -13.87 -1.00 6.77
C ALA A 108 -14.47 -2.38 6.55
N ARG A 109 -14.55 -3.24 7.58
CA ARG A 109 -15.03 -4.63 7.47
C ARG A 109 -14.29 -5.44 6.40
N VAL A 110 -12.99 -5.18 6.27
CA VAL A 110 -12.08 -5.87 5.32
C VAL A 110 -11.12 -6.75 6.10
N VAL A 111 -10.92 -7.98 5.63
CA VAL A 111 -9.88 -8.89 6.12
C VAL A 111 -8.77 -8.95 5.07
N HIS A 112 -7.51 -8.83 5.47
CA HIS A 112 -6.36 -8.76 4.56
C HIS A 112 -6.00 -10.10 3.88
N THR A 113 -6.46 -11.24 4.40
CA THR A 113 -6.01 -12.60 4.03
C THR A 113 -6.35 -13.02 2.60
#